data_AF-A0A6S6G055-F1
#
_entry.id   AF-A0A6S6G055-F1
#
_cell.length_a   1.000
_cell.length_b   1.000
_cell.length_c   1.000
_cell.angle_alpha   90.00
_cell.angle_beta   90.00
_cell.angle_gamma   90.00
#
_symmetry.space_group_name_H-M   'P 1'
#
loop_
_entity.id
_entity.type
_entity.pdbx_description
1 polymer ?
#
loop_
_entity_poly.entity_id
_entity_poly.type
_entity_poly.pdbx_seq_one_letter_code
_entity_poly.pdbx_strand_id
1 'polypeptide(L)'
;MAIRVSRRDEAPAIRRATNVSLDTKLVAAAKDYGINVSRACEEGLAKQISAERNRRWQEENKDAIEASNAWVEKHGLPLEKYRLF
;
A
#
# COMPACT_ATOMS: atom_id res chain seq x y z
N MET A 1 4.92 14.11 -19.03
CA MET A 1 4.69 12.65 -19.14
C MET A 1 4.33 12.12 -17.76
N ALA A 2 3.05 11.90 -17.47
CA ALA A 2 2.61 11.26 -16.22
C ALA A 2 1.95 9.94 -16.62
N ILE A 3 2.59 8.83 -16.27
CA ILE A 3 2.07 7.49 -16.53
C ILE A 3 0.92 7.28 -15.55
N ARG A 4 -0.31 7.47 -16.03
CA ARG A 4 -1.53 7.08 -15.33
C ARG A 4 -1.55 5.55 -15.28
N VAL A 5 -1.15 4.97 -14.14
CA VAL A 5 -1.25 3.52 -13.92
C VAL A 5 -2.75 3.18 -13.82
N SER A 6 -3.29 2.73 -14.95
CA SER A 6 -4.66 2.23 -15.07
C SER A 6 -4.79 0.93 -14.26
N ARG A 7 -5.67 0.90 -13.26
CA ARG A 7 -5.94 -0.26 -12.37
C ARG A 7 -6.58 -1.49 -13.07
N ARG A 8 -6.33 -1.74 -14.36
CA ARG A 8 -7.09 -2.75 -15.13
C ARG A 8 -6.28 -3.75 -15.96
N ASP A 9 -4.95 -3.75 -15.87
CA ASP A 9 -4.11 -4.77 -16.53
C ASP A 9 -3.14 -5.41 -15.51
N GLU A 10 -3.67 -6.01 -14.44
CA GLU A 10 -2.89 -7.00 -13.69
C GLU A 10 -3.12 -8.35 -14.38
N ALA A 11 -2.16 -8.78 -15.21
CA ALA A 11 -2.13 -10.15 -15.71
C ALA A 11 -2.33 -11.12 -14.53
N PRO A 12 -3.04 -12.26 -14.70
CA PRO A 12 -3.31 -13.17 -13.60
C PRO A 12 -1.99 -13.53 -12.92
N ALA A 13 -1.85 -13.07 -11.67
CA ALA A 13 -0.63 -13.28 -10.90
C ALA A 13 -0.34 -14.78 -10.87
N ILE A 14 0.88 -15.16 -11.24
CA ILE A 14 1.32 -16.56 -11.19
C ILE A 14 1.35 -16.95 -9.71
N ARG A 15 0.28 -17.56 -9.22
CA ARG A 15 0.15 -17.99 -7.82
C ARG A 15 0.93 -19.28 -7.64
N ARG A 16 1.96 -19.23 -6.79
CA ARG A 16 2.66 -20.42 -6.33
C ARG A 16 2.02 -20.90 -5.03
N ALA A 17 1.64 -22.18 -4.99
CA ALA A 17 1.27 -22.80 -3.73
C ALA A 17 2.46 -22.76 -2.77
N THR A 18 2.30 -22.04 -1.66
CA THR A 18 3.32 -21.89 -0.62
C THR A 18 2.79 -22.56 0.64
N ASN A 19 3.53 -23.50 1.19
CA ASN A 19 3.16 -24.14 2.45
C ASN A 19 3.55 -23.22 3.61
N VAL A 20 2.59 -22.87 4.46
CA VAL A 20 2.78 -21.94 5.58
C VAL A 20 2.22 -22.55 6.86
N SER A 21 2.95 -22.37 7.95
CA SER A 21 2.51 -22.80 9.27
C SER A 21 1.61 -21.73 9.90
N LEU A 22 0.38 -22.09 10.25
CA LEU A 22 -0.60 -21.23 10.90
C LEU A 22 -1.13 -21.91 12.16
N ASP A 23 -1.64 -21.11 13.10
CA ASP A 23 -2.33 -21.63 14.28
C ASP A 23 -3.54 -22.47 13.85
N THR A 24 -3.60 -23.70 14.35
CA THR A 24 -4.65 -24.67 14.01
C THR A 24 -6.04 -24.20 14.45
N LYS A 25 -6.14 -23.44 15.54
CA LYS A 25 -7.40 -22.85 16.02
C LYS A 25 -7.90 -21.78 15.06
N LEU A 26 -7.00 -20.95 14.52
CA LEU A 26 -7.37 -19.92 13.55
C LEU A 26 -7.81 -20.53 12.22
N VAL A 27 -7.15 -21.60 11.78
CA VAL A 27 -7.55 -22.33 10.56
C VAL A 27 -8.90 -23.01 10.75
N ALA A 28 -9.16 -23.61 11.92
CA ALA A 28 -10.46 -24.19 12.24
C ALA A 28 -11.58 -23.14 12.22
N ALA A 29 -11.38 -22.03 12.95
CA ALA A 29 -12.35 -20.93 12.96
C ALA A 29 -12.58 -20.34 11.55
N ALA A 30 -11.53 -20.19 10.76
CA ALA A 30 -11.66 -19.72 9.38
C ALA A 30 -12.52 -20.66 8.53
N LYS A 31 -12.36 -21.98 8.68
CA LYS A 31 -13.22 -22.96 8.00
C LYS A 31 -14.66 -22.87 8.47
N ASP A 32 -14.90 -22.75 9.78
CA ASP A 32 -16.24 -22.64 10.36
C ASP A 32 -16.97 -21.38 9.87
N TYR A 33 -16.24 -20.28 9.68
CA TYR A 33 -16.76 -19.03 9.14
C TYR A 33 -16.77 -18.95 7.60
N GLY A 34 -16.35 -20.00 6.89
CA GLY A 34 -16.28 -20.01 5.43
C GLY A 34 -15.25 -19.05 4.84
N ILE A 35 -14.24 -18.66 5.62
CA ILE A 35 -13.16 -17.76 5.20
C ILE A 35 -12.14 -18.53 4.36
N ASN A 36 -11.82 -18.00 3.18
CA ASN A 36 -10.75 -18.54 2.34
C ASN A 36 -9.39 -18.11 2.90
N VAL A 37 -8.72 -19.01 3.62
CA VAL A 37 -7.42 -18.78 4.26
C VAL A 37 -6.37 -18.30 3.25
N SER A 38 -6.29 -18.92 2.07
CA SER A 38 -5.30 -18.52 1.04
C SER A 38 -5.48 -17.07 0.63
N ARG A 39 -6.73 -16.65 0.40
CA ARG A 39 -7.05 -15.26 0.01
C ARG A 39 -6.79 -14.29 1.15
N ALA A 40 -7.15 -14.65 2.39
CA ALA A 40 -6.88 -13.82 3.55
C ALA A 40 -5.37 -13.62 3.79
N CYS A 41 -4.57 -14.67 3.58
CA CYS A 41 -3.11 -14.58 3.64
C CYS A 41 -2.54 -13.67 2.55
N GLU A 42 -3.02 -13.80 1.30
CA GLU A 42 -2.58 -12.95 0.18
C GLU A 42 -2.89 -11.48 0.45
N GLU A 43 -4.12 -11.16 0.89
CA GLU A 43 -4.54 -9.80 1.23
C GLU A 43 -3.75 -9.23 2.43
N GLY A 44 -3.50 -10.05 3.46
CA GLY A 44 -2.71 -9.65 4.62
C GLY A 44 -1.25 -9.35 4.26
N LEU A 45 -0.64 -10.20 3.43
CA LEU A 45 0.73 -10.03 2.97
C LEU A 45 0.86 -8.79 2.07
N ALA A 46 -0.08 -8.59 1.13
CA ALA A 46 -0.09 -7.41 0.27
C ALA A 46 -0.17 -6.10 1.09
N LYS A 47 -1.01 -6.08 2.13
CA LYS A 47 -1.10 -4.93 3.05
C LYS A 47 0.24 -4.66 3.76
N GLN A 48 0.87 -5.70 4.32
CA GLN A 48 2.16 -5.52 4.99
C GLN A 48 3.26 -5.05 4.04
N ILE A 49 3.36 -5.62 2.84
CA ILE A 49 4.34 -5.20 1.83
C ILE A 49 4.10 -3.74 1.44
N SER A 50 2.85 -3.33 1.24
CA SER A 50 2.53 -1.95 0.88
C SER A 50 2.90 -0.96 1.99
N ALA A 51 2.67 -1.33 3.26
CA ALA A 51 3.01 -0.50 4.40
C ALA A 51 4.53 -0.34 4.53
N GLU A 52 5.28 -1.43 4.37
CA GLU A 52 6.74 -1.42 4.43
C GLU A 52 7.34 -0.62 3.28
N ARG A 53 6.81 -0.77 2.06
CA ARG A 53 7.23 0.04 0.91
C ARG A 53 6.98 1.53 1.16
N ASN A 54 5.81 1.87 1.70
CA ASN A 54 5.48 3.26 2.02
C ASN A 54 6.42 3.83 3.08
N ARG A 55 6.72 3.05 4.13
CA ARG A 55 7.67 3.44 5.17
C ARG A 55 9.05 3.74 4.58
N ARG A 56 9.60 2.82 3.78
CA ARG A 56 10.91 3.02 3.13
C ARG A 56 10.92 4.22 2.21
N TRP A 57 9.86 4.39 1.42
CA TRP A 57 9.72 5.54 0.55
C TRP A 57 9.72 6.85 1.36
N GLN A 58 9.02 6.91 2.49
CA GLN A 58 9.03 8.08 3.38
C GLN A 58 10.41 8.35 3.96
N GLU A 59 11.15 7.32 4.37
CA GLU A 59 12.53 7.44 4.86
C GLU A 59 13.46 7.98 3.75
N GLU A 60 13.37 7.45 2.54
CA GLU A 60 14.17 7.87 1.38
C GLU A 60 13.83 9.28 0.88
N ASN A 61 12.56 9.70 0.98
CA ASN A 61 12.09 10.98 0.46
C ASN A 61 11.99 12.06 1.54
N LYS A 62 12.45 11.76 2.77
CA LYS A 62 12.33 12.66 3.91
C LYS A 62 12.94 14.03 3.61
N ASP A 63 14.17 14.07 3.09
CA ASP A 63 14.86 15.32 2.78
C ASP A 63 14.15 16.12 1.68
N ALA A 64 13.60 15.43 0.67
CA ALA A 64 12.84 16.06 -0.41
C ALA A 64 11.51 16.64 0.10
N ILE A 65 10.83 15.93 1.01
CA ILE A 65 9.61 16.38 1.65
C ILE A 65 9.90 17.60 2.54
N GLU A 66 10.97 17.55 3.34
CA GLU A 66 11.38 18.68 4.19
C GLU A 66 11.75 19.91 3.35
N ALA A 67 12.52 19.75 2.28
CA ALA A 67 12.85 20.84 1.35
C ALA A 67 11.59 21.43 0.68
N SER A 68 10.65 20.58 0.28
CA SER A 68 9.37 21.03 -0.27
C SER A 68 8.53 21.78 0.77
N ASN A 69 8.48 21.30 2.02
CA ASN A 69 7.75 21.96 3.10
C ASN A 69 8.36 23.33 3.43
N ALA A 70 9.69 23.43 3.53
CA ALA A 70 10.39 24.68 3.76
C ALA A 70 10.15 25.69 2.62
N TRP A 71 10.08 25.20 1.37
CA TRP A 71 9.73 26.05 0.23
C TRP A 71 8.31 26.59 0.33
N VAL A 72 7.34 25.76 0.72
CA VAL A 72 5.94 26.16 0.92
C VAL A 72 5.79 27.14 2.08
N GLU A 73 6.48 26.93 3.20
CA GLU A 73 6.50 27.89 4.32
C GLU A 73 7.01 29.27 3.87
N LYS A 74 8.04 29.29 3.03
CA LYS A 74 8.65 30.54 2.57
C LYS A 74 7.84 31.25 1.48
N HIS A 75 7.17 30.52 0.59
CA HIS A 75 6.53 31.10 -0.61
C HIS A 75 5.00 31.01 -0.59
N GLY A 76 4.41 30.41 0.46
CA GLY A 76 3.00 30.08 0.52
C GLY A 76 2.62 28.91 -0.39
N LEU A 77 1.35 28.54 -0.39
CA LEU A 77 0.86 27.45 -1.23
C LEU A 77 0.80 27.92 -2.71
N PRO A 78 1.51 27.27 -3.65
CA PRO A 78 1.64 27.76 -5.03
C PRO A 78 0.31 28.02 -5.75
N LEU A 79 -0.75 27.29 -5.37
CA LEU A 79 -2.06 27.32 -6.01
C LEU A 79 -3.16 27.88 -5.09
N GLU A 80 -2.81 28.49 -3.96
CA GLU A 80 -3.80 29.05 -3.00
C GLU A 80 -4.76 30.03 -3.66
N LYS A 81 -4.24 30.86 -4.57
CA LYS A 81 -4.99 31.85 -5.35
C LYS A 81 -6.07 31.29 -6.29
N TYR A 82 -6.12 29.97 -6.49
CA TYR A 82 -7.13 29.31 -7.33
C TYR A 82 -8.04 28.37 -6.55
N ARG A 83 -7.97 28.37 -5.20
CA ARG A 83 -8.82 27.54 -4.37
C ARG A 83 -10.24 28.11 -4.37
N LEU A 84 -11.15 27.46 -5.11
CA LEU A 84 -12.59 27.70 -5.04
C LEU A 84 -13.13 27.01 -3.77
N PHE A 85 -13.96 27.74 -3.02
CA PHE A 85 -14.58 27.35 -1.75
C PHE A 85 -15.59 26.21 -1.90
#